data_AF-A0A2T5VEM6-F1
#
_entry.id   AF-A0A2T5VEM6-F1
#
_cell.length_a   1.000
_cell.length_b   1.000
_cell.length_c   1.000
_cell.angle_alpha   90.00
_cell.angle_beta   90.00
_cell.angle_gamma   90.00
#
_symmetry.space_group_name_H-M   'P 1'
#
loop_
_entity.id
_entity.type
_entity.pdbx_description
1 polymer ?
#
loop_
_entity_poly.entity_id
_entity_poly.type
_entity_poly.pdbx_seq_one_letter_code
_entity_poly.pdbx_strand_id
1 'polypeptide(L)'
;MIIDEKDEILSEEAEEGIRPEDERRLAMGYISDAWADAIADGVDADAVAHAALFTALIDLVAAYGETAVAELAEGLPRRILEGEYTVNRTLQ
;
A
#
# COMPACT_ATOMS: atom_id res chain seq x y z
N MET A 1 -43.50 28.87 -21.15
CA MET A 1 -42.65 28.03 -22.00
C MET A 1 -41.37 28.80 -22.29
N ILE A 2 -40.41 28.74 -21.37
CA ILE A 2 -38.98 28.66 -21.66
C ILE A 2 -38.47 27.79 -20.51
N ILE A 3 -38.26 26.52 -20.82
CA ILE A 3 -37.58 25.57 -19.94
C ILE A 3 -36.11 25.98 -20.05
N ASP A 4 -35.48 26.36 -18.93
CA ASP A 4 -34.05 26.66 -18.91
C ASP A 4 -33.31 25.32 -19.01
N GLU A 5 -32.94 24.98 -20.25
CA GLU A 5 -32.31 23.74 -20.70
C GLU A 5 -30.81 23.68 -20.27
N LYS A 6 -30.49 24.21 -19.08
CA LYS A 6 -29.12 24.32 -18.56
C LYS A 6 -28.90 23.73 -17.17
N ASP A 7 -29.94 23.27 -16.50
CA ASP A 7 -29.81 22.56 -15.22
C ASP A 7 -29.58 21.03 -15.39
N GLU A 8 -29.45 20.54 -16.62
CA GLU A 8 -29.34 19.10 -16.95
C GLU A 8 -27.95 18.67 -17.48
N ILE A 9 -26.86 19.35 -17.08
CA ILE A 9 -25.48 18.91 -17.37
C ILE A 9 -24.54 19.05 -16.16
N LEU A 10 -25.04 18.77 -14.96
CA LEU A 10 -24.19 18.57 -13.77
C LEU A 10 -24.66 17.34 -12.98
N SER A 11 -25.01 16.28 -13.70
CA SER A 11 -25.14 14.95 -13.12
C SER A 11 -24.04 14.06 -13.70
N GLU A 12 -23.33 13.37 -12.81
CA GLU A 12 -22.50 12.18 -13.10
C GLU A 12 -21.05 12.41 -13.57
N GLU A 13 -20.26 13.19 -12.84
CA GLU A 13 -18.96 12.62 -12.43
C GLU A 13 -19.23 11.82 -11.16
N ALA A 14 -19.86 10.64 -11.33
CA ALA A 14 -19.81 9.64 -10.29
C ALA A 14 -18.32 9.38 -10.07
N GLU A 15 -17.80 9.74 -8.90
CA GLU A 15 -16.48 9.31 -8.44
C GLU A 15 -16.46 7.79 -8.57
N GLU A 16 -15.95 7.29 -9.70
CA GLU A 16 -15.63 5.88 -9.88
C GLU A 16 -14.44 5.62 -8.96
N GLY A 17 -14.75 5.46 -7.67
CA GLY A 17 -13.78 5.22 -6.61
C GLY A 17 -12.93 4.04 -7.02
N ILE A 18 -11.61 4.21 -6.87
CA ILE A 18 -10.65 3.17 -7.22
C ILE A 18 -11.06 1.88 -6.49
N ARG A 19 -11.20 0.78 -7.24
CA ARG A 19 -11.53 -0.51 -6.64
C ARG A 19 -10.41 -0.90 -5.67
N PRO A 20 -10.70 -1.54 -4.52
CA PRO A 20 -9.67 -1.86 -3.52
C PRO A 20 -8.46 -2.64 -4.07
N GLU A 21 -8.69 -3.54 -5.04
CA GLU A 21 -7.60 -4.26 -5.72
C GLU A 21 -6.72 -3.35 -6.59
N ASP A 22 -7.32 -2.35 -7.25
CA ASP A 22 -6.63 -1.37 -8.07
C ASP A 22 -5.87 -0.37 -7.19
N GLU A 23 -6.45 0.01 -6.05
CA GLU A 23 -5.81 0.88 -5.06
C GLU A 23 -4.58 0.21 -4.45
N ARG A 24 -4.70 -1.06 -4.04
CA ARG A 24 -3.55 -1.84 -3.54
C ARG A 24 -2.46 -1.96 -4.60
N ARG A 25 -2.83 -2.21 -5.86
CA ARG A 25 -1.86 -2.32 -6.96
C ARG A 25 -1.16 -1.00 -7.22
N LEU A 26 -1.90 0.11 -7.20
CA LEU A 26 -1.37 1.46 -7.38
C LEU A 26 -0.40 1.83 -6.26
N ALA A 27 -0.78 1.57 -4.99
CA ALA A 27 0.09 1.79 -3.83
C ALA A 27 1.40 0.99 -3.93
N MET A 28 1.32 -0.27 -4.37
CA MET A 28 2.53 -1.09 -4.61
C MET A 28 3.41 -0.52 -5.72
N GLY A 29 2.82 0.10 -6.74
CA GLY A 29 3.56 0.81 -7.78
C GLY A 29 4.37 1.97 -7.17
N TYR A 30 3.72 2.85 -6.40
CA TYR A 30 4.39 3.97 -5.74
C TYR A 30 5.55 3.54 -4.84
N ILE A 31 5.37 2.48 -4.05
CA ILE A 31 6.44 1.94 -3.21
C ILE A 31 7.59 1.37 -4.06
N SER A 32 7.27 0.69 -5.17
CA SER A 32 8.29 0.11 -6.06
C SER A 32 9.14 1.17 -6.74
N ASP A 33 8.50 2.27 -7.18
CA ASP A 33 9.19 3.39 -7.82
C ASP A 33 10.09 4.11 -6.80
N ALA A 34 9.56 4.42 -5.61
CA ALA A 34 10.36 5.03 -4.54
C ALA A 34 11.55 4.15 -4.13
N TRP A 35 11.38 2.82 -4.18
CA TRP A 35 12.47 1.89 -3.93
C TRP A 35 13.55 1.96 -5.02
N ALA A 36 13.14 1.97 -6.30
CA ALA A 36 14.07 2.06 -7.41
C ALA A 36 14.89 3.35 -7.37
N ASP A 37 14.25 4.48 -7.05
CA ASP A 37 14.90 5.77 -6.89
C ASP A 37 15.93 5.76 -5.76
N ALA A 38 15.59 5.19 -4.60
CA ALA A 38 16.51 5.08 -3.48
C ALA A 38 17.77 4.26 -3.83
N ILE A 39 17.61 3.16 -4.56
CA ILE A 39 18.75 2.36 -5.03
C ILE A 39 19.57 3.13 -6.06
N ALA A 40 18.94 3.89 -6.97
CA ALA A 40 19.63 4.72 -7.95
C ALA A 40 20.48 5.81 -7.29
N ASP A 41 20.02 6.35 -6.16
CA ASP A 41 20.76 7.32 -5.34
C ASP A 41 21.88 6.68 -4.48
N GLY A 42 22.03 5.35 -4.54
CA GLY A 42 23.08 4.62 -3.83
C GLY A 42 22.74 4.25 -2.40
N VAL A 43 21.46 4.30 -2.01
CA VAL A 43 21.01 3.81 -0.70
C VAL A 43 21.00 2.27 -0.71
N ASP A 44 21.43 1.67 0.40
CA ASP A 44 21.39 0.22 0.56
C ASP A 44 19.93 -0.28 0.62
N ALA A 45 19.60 -1.33 -0.14
CA ALA A 45 18.28 -1.95 -0.15
C ALA A 45 17.82 -2.41 1.24
N ASP A 46 18.75 -2.89 2.07
CA ASP A 46 18.44 -3.29 3.45
C ASP A 46 18.03 -2.06 4.27
N ALA A 47 18.69 -0.92 4.06
CA ALA A 47 18.33 0.33 4.75
C ALA A 47 16.94 0.84 4.32
N VAL A 48 16.63 0.77 3.02
CA VAL A 48 15.30 1.12 2.50
C VAL A 48 14.22 0.21 3.10
N ALA A 49 14.49 -1.09 3.22
CA ALA A 49 13.54 -2.03 3.80
C ALA A 49 13.23 -1.74 5.27
N HIS A 50 14.25 -1.46 6.07
CA HIS A 50 14.05 -1.09 7.47
C HIS A 50 13.25 0.21 7.60
N ALA A 51 13.55 1.22 6.78
CA ALA A 51 12.84 2.50 6.78
C ALA A 51 11.36 2.33 6.36
N ALA A 52 11.09 1.53 5.32
CA ALA A 52 9.74 1.24 4.86
C ALA A 52 8.92 0.51 5.92
N LEU A 53 9.49 -0.52 6.56
CA LEU A 53 8.83 -1.26 7.64
C LEU A 53 8.52 -0.35 8.82
N PHE A 54 9.47 0.49 9.22
CA PHE A 54 9.27 1.43 10.32
C PHE A 54 8.17 2.44 10.03
N THR A 55 8.16 3.01 8.82
CA THR A 55 7.13 3.96 8.38
C THR A 55 5.75 3.31 8.35
N ALA A 56 5.65 2.10 7.78
CA ALA A 56 4.39 1.35 7.75
C ALA A 56 3.85 1.07 9.17
N LEU A 57 4.72 0.70 10.11
CA LEU A 57 4.29 0.46 11.51
C LEU A 57 3.82 1.74 12.19
N ILE A 58 4.47 2.89 11.96
CA ILE A 58 4.01 4.19 12.48
C ILE A 58 2.60 4.49 11.98
N ASP A 59 2.36 4.39 10.68
CA ASP A 59 1.06 4.73 10.10
C ASP A 59 -0.04 3.78 10.57
N LEU A 60 0.26 2.48 10.67
CA LEU A 60 -0.68 1.50 11.20
C LEU A 60 -1.00 1.76 12.68
N VAL A 61 -0.01 2.11 13.50
CA VAL A 61 -0.24 2.42 14.92
C VAL A 61 -1.04 3.72 15.06
N ALA A 62 -0.76 4.73 14.24
CA ALA A 62 -1.53 5.98 14.24
C ALA A 62 -3.00 5.75 13.85
N ALA A 63 -3.26 4.85 12.90
CA ALA A 63 -4.61 4.56 12.42
C ALA A 63 -5.41 3.60 13.35
N TYR A 64 -4.74 2.60 13.94
CA TYR A 64 -5.42 1.48 14.61
C TYR A 64 -5.03 1.28 16.08
N GLY A 65 -3.99 1.96 16.58
CA GLY A 65 -3.46 1.84 17.93
C GLY A 65 -2.44 0.71 18.11
N GLU A 66 -1.62 0.80 19.17
CA GLU A 66 -0.49 -0.10 19.39
C GLU A 66 -0.91 -1.56 19.57
N THR A 67 -1.99 -1.82 20.32
CA THR A 67 -2.45 -3.19 20.60
C THR A 67 -2.90 -3.92 19.34
N ALA A 68 -3.69 -3.26 18.48
CA ALA A 68 -4.18 -3.86 17.24
C ALA A 68 -3.02 -4.20 16.29
N VAL A 69 -2.01 -3.33 16.20
CA VAL A 69 -0.83 -3.58 15.36
C VAL A 69 0.07 -4.67 15.95
N ALA A 70 0.18 -4.75 17.28
CA ALA A 70 0.89 -5.85 17.93
C ALA A 70 0.25 -7.21 17.62
N GLU A 71 -1.08 -7.32 17.74
CA GLU A 71 -1.83 -8.53 17.38
C GLU A 71 -1.68 -8.89 15.90
N LEU A 72 -1.71 -7.89 15.01
CA LEU A 72 -1.41 -8.10 13.59
C LEU A 72 0.00 -8.68 13.37
N ALA A 73 0.99 -8.21 14.13
CA ALA A 73 2.39 -8.60 13.99
C ALA A 73 2.69 -10.00 14.55
N GLU A 74 1.89 -10.54 15.47
CA GLU A 74 2.09 -11.87 16.08
C GLU A 74 2.17 -13.00 15.03
N GLY A 75 1.47 -12.86 13.91
CA GLY A 75 1.50 -13.83 12.82
C GLY A 75 2.75 -13.78 11.94
N LEU A 76 3.51 -12.68 11.96
CA LEU A 76 4.62 -12.45 11.03
C LEU A 76 5.74 -13.49 11.13
N PRO A 77 6.24 -13.86 12.33
CA PRO A 77 7.32 -14.84 12.44
C PRO A 77 6.96 -16.17 11.78
N ARG A 78 5.73 -16.65 11.99
CA ARG A 78 5.24 -17.89 11.39
C ARG A 78 5.23 -17.79 9.85
N ARG A 79 4.67 -16.72 9.30
CA ARG A 79 4.58 -16.50 7.83
C ARG A 79 5.96 -16.38 7.17
N ILE A 80 6.91 -15.73 7.86
CA ILE A 80 8.32 -15.64 7.42
C ILE A 80 8.95 -17.03 7.37
N LEU A 81 8.83 -17.82 8.44
CA LEU A 81 9.39 -19.17 8.52
C LEU A 81 8.72 -20.15 7.55
N GLU A 82 7.42 -19.98 7.30
CA GLU A 82 6.67 -20.71 6.29
C GLU A 82 7.05 -20.29 4.87
N GLY A 83 7.85 -19.23 4.70
CA GLY A 83 8.41 -18.75 3.44
C GLY A 83 7.43 -17.97 2.57
N GLU A 84 6.39 -17.35 3.14
CA GLU A 84 5.38 -16.58 2.39
C GLU A 84 5.98 -15.38 1.65
N TYR A 85 7.11 -14.85 2.15
CA TYR A 85 7.80 -13.70 1.57
C TYR A 85 9.02 -14.08 0.73
N THR A 86 9.28 -15.38 0.56
CA THR A 86 10.40 -15.87 -0.25
C THR A 86 9.96 -16.00 -1.71
N VAL A 87 10.35 -15.03 -2.53
CA VAL A 87 9.93 -14.93 -3.95
C VAL A 87 10.52 -16.06 -4.83
N ASN A 88 11.63 -16.68 -4.41
CA ASN A 88 12.31 -17.77 -5.12
C ASN A 88 12.36 -19.06 -4.29
N ARG A 89 11.22 -19.62 -3.89
CA ARG A 89 11.21 -20.94 -3.23
C ARG A 89 11.44 -22.03 -4.28
N THR A 90 12.66 -22.53 -4.40
CA THR A 90 12.91 -23.83 -5.03
C THR A 90 12.23 -24.88 -4.15
N LEU A 91 11.26 -25.62 -4.69
CA LEU A 91 10.63 -26.74 -3.96
C LEU A 91 11.74 -27.65 -3.43
N GLN A 92 11.86 -27.75 -2.10
CA GLN A 92 12.73 -28.73 -1.44
C GLN A 92 12.06 -30.09 -1.39
#